data_AF-A0ABD0QYG9-F1
#
_entry.id   AF-A0ABD0QYG9-F1
#
_cell.length_a   1.000
_cell.length_b   1.000
_cell.length_c   1.000
_cell.angle_alpha   90.00
_cell.angle_beta   90.00
_cell.angle_gamma   90.00
#
_symmetry.space_group_name_H-M   'P 1'
#
loop_
_entity.id
_entity.type
_entity.pdbx_description
1 polymer ?
#
loop_
_entity_poly.entity_id
_entity_poly.type
_entity_poly.pdbx_seq_one_letter_code
_entity_poly.pdbx_strand_id
1 'polypeptide(L)'
;KYIQCWSQDSTETGYVNIKELAEAMCRYDLDDMDLYWLQQLNAELGMMGDGPVDELTMERVMEALERQCHENMNHAIETEEGLGIEYDEDVICDVCRSPDSEEGNDMVFCDKCNICVHQ
;
A
#
# COMPACT_ATOMS: atom_id res chain seq x y z
N LYS A 1 25.18 -2.13 1.30
CA LYS A 1 24.85 -0.82 1.92
C LYS A 1 24.67 -1.12 3.41
N TYR A 2 25.49 -0.53 4.29
CA TYR A 2 25.58 -0.92 5.70
C TYR A 2 24.40 -0.33 6.48
N ILE A 3 23.64 -1.17 7.19
CA ILE A 3 22.66 -0.72 8.18
C ILE A 3 23.46 -0.14 9.36
N GLN A 4 23.54 1.18 9.47
CA GLN A 4 24.06 1.84 10.66
C GLN A 4 22.96 1.92 11.72
N CYS A 5 22.87 0.88 12.54
CA CYS A 5 22.12 0.93 13.79
C CYS A 5 22.90 1.81 14.79
N TRP A 6 22.32 2.93 15.19
CA TRP A 6 22.87 3.75 16.26
C TRP A 6 22.60 3.05 17.59
N SER A 7 23.60 2.36 18.13
CA SER A 7 23.54 1.84 19.49
C SER A 7 23.64 3.01 20.47
N GLN A 8 22.52 3.38 21.10
CA GLN A 8 22.57 4.16 22.34
C GLN A 8 23.05 3.24 23.46
N ASP A 9 24.21 3.54 24.02
CA ASP A 9 24.68 2.96 25.27
C ASP A 9 23.79 3.49 26.41
N SER A 10 22.93 2.63 26.94
CA SER A 10 22.33 2.84 28.25
C SER A 10 22.15 1.49 28.96
N THR A 11 22.98 1.32 29.97
CA THR A 11 22.95 0.29 31.00
C THR A 11 21.60 0.25 31.72
N GLU A 12 20.87 -0.86 31.62
CA GLU A 12 20.28 -1.63 32.72
C GLU A 12 19.31 -2.67 32.14
N THR A 13 19.32 -3.86 32.73
CA THR A 13 18.53 -5.03 32.36
C THR A 13 17.03 -4.73 32.27
N GLY A 14 16.53 -4.50 31.06
CA GLY A 14 15.12 -4.51 30.72
C GLY A 14 14.94 -5.41 29.50
N TYR A 15 14.08 -6.41 29.61
CA TYR A 15 13.69 -7.27 28.49
C TYR A 15 13.16 -6.37 27.36
N VAL A 16 13.98 -6.06 26.36
CA VAL A 16 13.52 -5.26 25.21
C VAL A 16 12.45 -6.10 24.53
N ASN A 17 11.21 -5.60 24.53
CA ASN A 17 10.10 -6.27 23.89
C ASN A 17 10.36 -6.25 22.37
N ILE A 18 10.95 -7.32 21.85
CA ILE A 18 11.35 -7.47 20.44
C ILE A 18 10.17 -7.17 19.50
N LYS A 19 8.94 -7.43 19.95
CA LYS A 19 7.72 -7.14 19.21
C LYS A 19 7.47 -5.63 19.06
N GLU A 20 7.63 -4.86 20.14
CA GLU A 20 7.50 -3.40 20.10
C GLU A 20 8.60 -2.75 19.26
N LEU A 21 9.82 -3.31 19.31
CA LEU A 21 10.92 -2.84 18.48
C LEU A 21 10.64 -3.10 16.98
N ALA A 22 10.12 -4.28 16.64
CA ALA A 22 9.74 -4.62 15.27
C ALA A 22 8.54 -3.81 14.75
N GLU A 23 7.58 -3.48 15.61
CA GLU A 23 6.44 -2.61 15.26
C GLU A 23 6.86 -1.15 15.10
N ALA A 24 7.98 -0.73 15.71
CA ALA A 24 8.58 0.58 15.53
C ALA A 24 9.49 0.69 14.30
N MET A 25 9.84 -0.44 13.66
CA MET A 25 10.61 -0.44 12.42
C MET A 25 9.66 -0.15 11.25
N CYS A 26 10.02 0.84 10.43
CA CYS A 26 9.29 1.10 9.19
C CYS A 26 9.45 -0.09 8.25
N ARG A 27 8.35 -0.57 7.67
CA ARG A 27 8.36 -1.72 6.76
C ARG A 27 8.63 -1.36 5.30
N TYR A 28 8.48 -0.08 4.95
CA TYR A 28 8.73 0.39 3.60
C TYR A 28 10.22 0.70 3.45
N ASP A 29 10.90 0.00 2.56
CA ASP A 29 12.30 0.25 2.20
C ASP A 29 12.31 0.98 0.84
N LEU A 30 13.01 2.11 0.74
CA LEU A 30 13.11 2.86 -0.53
C LEU A 30 13.92 2.09 -1.57
N ASP A 31 13.38 1.99 -2.79
CA ASP A 31 14.11 1.48 -3.94
C ASP A 31 14.88 2.58 -4.68
N ASP A 32 15.60 2.22 -5.75
CA ASP A 32 16.40 3.18 -6.51
C ASP A 32 15.53 4.25 -7.23
N MET A 33 14.28 3.93 -7.57
CA MET A 33 13.32 4.86 -8.17
C MET A 33 12.83 5.86 -7.12
N ASP A 34 12.50 5.39 -5.93
CA ASP A 34 12.07 6.23 -4.80
C ASP A 34 13.16 7.22 -4.41
N LEU A 35 14.41 6.76 -4.34
CA LEU A 35 15.56 7.61 -4.03
C LEU A 35 15.78 8.69 -5.09
N TYR A 36 15.63 8.36 -6.38
CA TYR A 36 15.75 9.33 -7.46
C TYR A 36 14.63 10.39 -7.37
N TRP A 37 13.40 9.96 -7.09
CA TRP A 37 12.27 10.85 -6.92
C TRP A 37 12.45 11.77 -5.70
N LEU A 38 12.92 11.23 -4.56
CA LEU A 38 13.18 12.00 -3.35
C LEU A 38 14.25 13.08 -3.57
N GLN A 39 15.31 12.76 -4.34
CA GLN A 39 16.33 13.75 -4.71
C GLN A 39 15.76 14.88 -5.55
N GLN A 40 14.92 14.56 -6.54
CA GLN A 40 14.29 15.56 -7.39
C GLN A 40 13.32 16.44 -6.59
N LEU A 41 12.52 15.85 -5.71
CA LEU A 41 11.64 16.57 -4.79
C LEU A 41 12.44 17.53 -3.89
N ASN A 42 13.52 17.06 -3.28
CA ASN A 42 14.33 17.89 -2.40
C ASN A 42 15.02 19.04 -3.14
N ALA A 43 15.38 18.86 -4.42
CA ALA A 43 15.87 19.94 -5.25
C ALA A 43 14.80 21.02 -5.46
N GLU A 44 13.55 20.63 -5.70
CA GLU A 44 12.41 21.54 -5.85
C GLU A 44 12.07 22.27 -4.54
N LEU A 45 12.02 21.55 -3.42
CA LEU A 45 11.83 22.13 -2.09
C LEU A 45 12.91 23.17 -1.77
N GLY A 46 14.17 22.86 -2.10
CA GLY A 46 15.28 23.80 -1.95
C GLY A 46 15.12 25.07 -2.80
N MET A 47 14.56 24.98 -4.01
CA MET A 47 14.25 26.16 -4.82
C MET A 47 13.12 27.01 -4.24
N MET A 48 12.18 26.38 -3.52
CA MET A 48 11.07 27.03 -2.85
C MET A 48 11.44 27.62 -1.48
N GLY A 49 12.63 27.30 -0.96
CA GLY A 49 13.10 27.72 0.36
C GLY A 49 12.61 26.81 1.50
N ASP A 50 12.06 25.65 1.16
CA ASP A 50 11.61 24.63 2.12
C ASP A 50 12.77 23.71 2.53
N GLY A 51 12.58 23.02 3.65
CA GLY A 51 13.54 22.03 4.16
C GLY A 51 13.48 20.72 3.37
N PRO A 52 14.60 19.98 3.24
CA PRO A 52 14.60 18.67 2.60
C PRO A 52 13.89 17.62 3.46
N VAL A 53 13.33 16.62 2.79
CA VAL A 53 12.78 15.41 3.37
C VAL A 53 13.86 14.34 3.41
N ASP A 54 14.09 13.74 4.57
CA ASP A 54 15.01 12.61 4.72
C ASP A 54 14.35 11.28 4.33
N GLU A 55 15.19 10.26 4.06
CA GLU A 55 14.76 8.92 3.64
C GLU A 55 13.77 8.29 4.62
N LEU A 56 14.05 8.35 5.93
CA LEU A 56 13.19 7.77 6.96
C LEU A 56 11.82 8.45 7.02
N THR A 57 11.77 9.77 6.82
CA THR A 57 10.50 10.48 6.72
C THR A 57 9.69 10.01 5.51
N MET A 58 10.32 9.83 4.35
CA MET A 58 9.66 9.30 3.15
C MET A 58 9.14 7.87 3.35
N GLU A 59 9.96 6.97 3.91
CA GLU A 59 9.59 5.59 4.23
C GLU A 59 8.35 5.54 5.13
N ARG A 60 8.34 6.34 6.20
CA ARG A 60 7.21 6.39 7.14
C ARG A 60 5.93 6.93 6.51
N VAL A 61 6.06 7.90 5.60
CA VAL A 61 4.92 8.42 4.84
C VAL A 61 4.37 7.35 3.91
N MET A 62 5.23 6.66 3.16
CA MET A 62 4.81 5.58 2.26
C MET A 62 4.12 4.45 3.02
N GLU A 63 4.69 4.00 4.15
CA GLU A 63 4.06 2.98 4.98
C GLU A 63 2.69 3.45 5.54
N ALA A 64 2.57 4.73 5.91
CA ALA A 64 1.30 5.32 6.34
C ALA A 64 0.24 5.28 5.23
N LEU A 65 0.63 5.62 4.00
CA LEU A 65 -0.24 5.59 2.83
C LEU A 65 -0.66 4.16 2.48
N GLU A 66 0.25 3.20 2.50
CA GLU A 66 -0.07 1.78 2.24
C GLU A 66 -1.07 1.22 3.26
N ARG A 67 -0.84 1.49 4.55
CA ARG A 67 -1.74 1.05 5.61
C ARG A 67 -3.12 1.66 5.44
N GLN A 68 -3.19 2.97 5.16
CA GLN A 68 -4.46 3.65 4.94
C GLN A 68 -5.18 3.10 3.70
N CYS A 69 -4.44 2.83 2.62
CA CYS A 69 -5.01 2.25 1.40
C CYS A 69 -5.58 0.85 1.67
N HIS A 70 -4.84 0.02 2.41
CA HIS A 70 -5.28 -1.31 2.80
C HIS A 70 -6.52 -1.27 3.71
N GLU A 71 -6.53 -0.39 4.71
CA GLU A 71 -7.70 -0.18 5.59
C GLU A 71 -8.90 0.34 4.80
N ASN A 72 -8.70 1.31 3.90
CA ASN A 72 -9.77 1.83 3.07
C ASN A 72 -10.32 0.77 2.12
N MET A 73 -9.46 -0.07 1.54
CA MET A 73 -9.89 -1.19 0.69
C MET A 73 -10.70 -2.21 1.50
N ASN A 74 -10.23 -2.59 2.69
CA ASN A 74 -10.97 -3.50 3.56
C ASN A 74 -12.28 -2.90 4.04
N HIS A 75 -12.29 -1.61 4.39
CA HIS A 75 -13.49 -0.89 4.79
C HIS A 75 -14.49 -0.79 3.64
N ALA A 76 -14.03 -0.49 2.42
CA ALA A 76 -14.83 -0.49 1.21
C ALA A 76 -15.35 -1.89 0.83
N ILE A 77 -14.70 -2.96 1.30
CA ILE A 77 -15.23 -4.32 1.20
C ILE A 77 -16.29 -4.58 2.29
N GLU A 78 -16.11 -4.04 3.50
CA GLU A 78 -16.93 -4.34 4.68
C GLU A 78 -18.18 -3.46 4.88
N THR A 79 -18.18 -2.18 4.45
CA THR A 79 -19.17 -1.17 4.91
C THR A 79 -20.04 -0.52 3.84
N GLU A 80 -19.58 -0.48 2.60
CA GLU A 80 -20.43 -0.32 1.43
C GLU A 80 -20.26 -1.58 0.61
N GLU A 81 -21.33 -2.04 -0.05
CA GLU A 81 -21.33 -3.05 -1.12
C GLU A 81 -19.90 -3.31 -1.65
N GLY A 82 -19.23 -4.36 -1.15
CA GLY A 82 -17.92 -4.73 -1.68
C GLY A 82 -18.15 -5.01 -3.15
N LEU A 83 -17.86 -4.04 -4.04
CA LEU A 83 -18.50 -3.82 -5.35
C LEU A 83 -19.62 -4.83 -5.57
N GLY A 84 -20.88 -4.51 -5.26
CA GLY A 84 -22.03 -5.42 -5.44
C GLY A 84 -22.30 -5.80 -6.89
N ILE A 85 -21.26 -6.12 -7.66
CA ILE A 85 -21.26 -6.59 -9.03
C ILE A 85 -22.01 -7.92 -9.17
N GLU A 86 -22.12 -8.70 -8.11
CA GLU A 86 -22.98 -9.89 -8.14
C GLU A 86 -24.49 -9.55 -8.21
N TYR A 87 -24.87 -8.31 -7.87
CA TYR A 87 -26.25 -7.82 -7.95
C TYR A 87 -26.46 -6.68 -8.95
N ASP A 88 -25.40 -6.20 -9.60
CA ASP A 88 -25.46 -5.16 -10.62
C ASP A 88 -25.60 -5.79 -12.02
N GLU A 89 -26.75 -5.57 -12.66
CA GLU A 89 -27.07 -6.11 -13.98
C GLU A 89 -26.23 -5.46 -15.11
N ASP A 90 -25.52 -4.36 -14.84
CA ASP A 90 -24.67 -3.66 -15.81
C ASP A 90 -23.20 -4.11 -15.77
N VAL A 91 -22.89 -5.21 -15.06
CA VAL A 91 -21.52 -5.69 -14.90
C VAL A 91 -20.99 -6.31 -16.19
N ILE A 92 -19.82 -5.83 -16.60
CA ILE A 92 -19.10 -6.30 -17.78
C ILE A 92 -17.92 -7.18 -17.38
N CYS A 93 -17.54 -8.08 -18.26
CA CYS A 93 -16.31 -8.85 -18.09
C CYS A 93 -15.09 -7.91 -18.14
N ASP A 94 -14.23 -7.97 -17.13
CA ASP A 94 -13.05 -7.10 -17.01
C ASP A 94 -12.01 -7.35 -18.12
N VAL A 95 -12.07 -8.53 -18.76
CA VAL A 95 -11.18 -8.92 -19.86
C VAL A 95 -11.69 -8.42 -21.21
N CYS A 96 -12.94 -8.74 -21.57
CA CYS A 96 -13.47 -8.49 -22.90
C CYS A 96 -14.36 -7.24 -23.00
N ARG A 97 -14.70 -6.63 -21.85
CA ARG A 97 -15.60 -5.47 -21.72
C ARG A 97 -17.00 -5.70 -22.30
N SER A 98 -17.42 -6.96 -22.42
CA SER A 98 -18.76 -7.34 -22.87
C SER A 98 -19.69 -7.59 -21.68
N PRO A 99 -20.95 -7.12 -21.73
CA PRO A 99 -21.98 -7.47 -20.75
C PRO A 99 -22.62 -8.84 -21.00
N ASP A 100 -22.40 -9.44 -22.17
CA ASP A 100 -23.15 -10.63 -22.59
C ASP A 100 -22.63 -11.90 -21.89
N SER A 101 -23.53 -12.66 -21.26
CA SER A 101 -23.29 -14.06 -20.87
C SER A 101 -23.79 -15.00 -21.97
N GLU A 102 -22.98 -16.01 -22.31
CA GLU A 102 -23.34 -17.01 -23.32
C GLU A 102 -23.52 -18.39 -22.67
N GLU A 103 -24.36 -19.25 -23.25
CA GLU A 103 -24.61 -20.59 -22.72
C GLU A 103 -23.31 -21.43 -22.73
N GLY A 104 -22.79 -21.74 -21.54
CA GLY A 104 -21.51 -22.43 -21.36
C GLY A 104 -20.30 -21.49 -21.16
N ASN A 105 -20.53 -20.18 -21.10
CA ASN A 105 -19.55 -19.14 -20.82
C ASN A 105 -20.15 -18.13 -19.84
N ASP A 106 -20.54 -18.62 -18.67
CA ASP A 106 -21.20 -17.82 -17.64
C ASP A 106 -20.23 -16.81 -17.02
N MET A 107 -20.78 -15.72 -16.51
CA MET A 107 -20.02 -14.71 -15.77
C MET A 107 -19.71 -15.24 -14.37
N VAL A 108 -18.43 -15.31 -14.02
CA VAL A 108 -17.92 -15.77 -12.73
C VAL A 108 -17.22 -14.65 -11.97
N PHE A 109 -17.42 -14.65 -10.66
CA PHE A 109 -16.91 -13.63 -9.75
C PHE A 109 -15.82 -14.20 -8.85
N CYS A 110 -14.77 -13.41 -8.62
CA CYS A 110 -13.73 -13.78 -7.65
C CYS A 110 -13.94 -13.05 -6.33
N ASP A 111 -14.37 -13.77 -5.28
CA ASP A 111 -14.61 -13.21 -3.93
C ASP A 111 -13.39 -12.50 -3.30
N LYS A 112 -12.19 -12.83 -3.75
CA LYS A 112 -10.94 -12.24 -3.22
C LYS A 112 -10.51 -10.98 -3.98
N CYS A 113 -10.73 -10.96 -5.29
CA CYS A 113 -10.25 -9.88 -6.17
C CYS A 113 -11.36 -8.92 -6.58
N ASN A 114 -12.62 -9.30 -6.34
CA ASN A 114 -13.83 -8.57 -6.71
C ASN A 114 -13.87 -8.16 -8.19
N ILE A 115 -13.53 -9.11 -9.06
CA ILE A 115 -13.52 -8.96 -10.53
C ILE A 115 -14.53 -9.92 -11.14
N CYS A 116 -15.09 -9.52 -12.30
CA CYS A 116 -16.02 -10.34 -13.07
C CYS A 116 -15.36 -10.77 -14.39
N VAL A 117 -15.36 -12.07 -14.67
CA VAL A 117 -14.80 -12.63 -15.90
C VAL A 117 -15.71 -13.72 -16.46
N HIS A 118 -15.61 -13.97 -17.75
CA HIS A 118 -16.18 -15.16 -18.38
C HIS A 118 -15.45 -16.44 -17.91
N GLN A 119 -16.17 -17.55 -17.79
CA GLN A 119 -15.67 -18.86 -17.32
C GLN A 119 -14.58 -19.48 -18.23
#